data_AF-A0A4Q5XYN4-F1
#
_entry.id   AF-A0A4Q5XYN4-F1
#
_cell.length_a   1.000
_cell.length_b   1.000
_cell.length_c   1.000
_cell.angle_alpha   90.00
_cell.angle_beta   90.00
_cell.angle_gamma   90.00
#
_symmetry.space_group_name_H-M   'P 1'
#
loop_
_entity.id
_entity.type
_entity.pdbx_description
1 polymer ?
#
loop_
_entity_poly.entity_id
_entity_poly.type
_entity_poly.pdbx_seq_one_letter_code
_entity_poly.pdbx_strand_id
1 'polypeptide(L)'
;MRTAYGLMVAIGSGMMLTRFVVLGALAASGVGASSAQTPADYLAQARLAWAAFRCEQFAETASLDEPSGDNGRLFAVGYRAAQAVFQARHQGLDVGKQPASFAVNEFALWVRLGPTSEYDVGSFHAFVVSFAQNEIGNRVTGDPEGTDYSKRKPAALRLYNDANCDFVGR
;
A
#
# COMPACT_ATOMS: atom_id res chain seq x y z
N MET A 1 50.43 -36.62 -27.70
CA MET A 1 50.27 -37.52 -26.54
C MET A 1 48.78 -37.53 -26.22
N ARG A 2 47.86 -38.44 -26.58
CA ARG A 2 47.77 -39.90 -26.83
C ARG A 2 48.05 -40.83 -25.64
N THR A 3 46.97 -41.18 -24.91
CA THR A 3 46.59 -42.47 -24.26
C THR A 3 45.19 -42.26 -23.63
N ALA A 4 44.06 -42.89 -23.98
CA ALA A 4 43.62 -44.31 -23.89
C ALA A 4 43.88 -44.90 -22.49
N TYR A 5 42.97 -45.54 -21.73
CA TYR A 5 42.09 -46.72 -21.94
C TYR A 5 40.92 -46.67 -20.91
N GLY A 6 39.67 -47.11 -21.19
CA GLY A 6 39.15 -48.50 -21.09
C GLY A 6 38.94 -48.93 -19.61
N LEU A 7 37.88 -49.59 -19.11
CA LEU A 7 36.86 -50.49 -19.66
C LEU A 7 35.95 -51.03 -18.49
N MET A 8 34.79 -51.62 -18.83
CA MET A 8 33.96 -52.62 -18.10
C MET A 8 33.10 -52.16 -16.90
N VAL A 9 31.76 -52.07 -16.98
CA VAL A 9 30.67 -53.09 -17.13
C VAL A 9 30.43 -53.94 -15.87
N ALA A 10 29.23 -53.78 -15.27
CA ALA A 10 28.47 -54.88 -14.70
C ALA A 10 26.96 -54.59 -14.78
N ILE A 11 26.26 -55.49 -15.48
CA ILE A 11 24.81 -55.53 -15.68
C ILE A 11 24.21 -56.34 -14.53
N GLY A 12 23.24 -55.76 -13.84
CA GLY A 12 22.41 -56.45 -12.84
C GLY A 12 20.94 -56.33 -13.22
N SER A 13 20.43 -57.36 -13.90
CA SER A 13 19.03 -57.51 -14.30
C SER A 13 18.13 -57.77 -13.09
N GLY A 14 17.12 -56.94 -12.90
CA GLY A 14 16.00 -57.16 -12.00
C GLY A 14 14.69 -56.73 -12.66
N MET A 15 14.10 -57.64 -13.43
CA MET A 15 12.66 -57.67 -13.74
C MET A 15 11.88 -57.51 -12.43
N MET A 16 10.80 -56.74 -12.28
CA MET A 16 9.56 -56.78 -13.07
C MET A 16 8.58 -55.72 -12.51
N LEU A 17 7.61 -55.31 -13.33
CA LEU A 17 6.30 -54.74 -12.93
C LEU A 17 6.28 -53.31 -12.32
N THR A 18 5.88 -52.32 -13.13
CA THR A 18 4.46 -51.91 -13.27
C THR A 18 4.42 -50.52 -13.92
N ARG A 19 3.67 -50.43 -15.02
CA ARG A 19 3.35 -49.19 -15.72
C ARG A 19 2.65 -48.20 -14.78
N PHE A 20 3.23 -47.02 -14.59
CA PHE A 20 2.45 -45.81 -14.32
C PHE A 20 3.12 -44.63 -15.01
N VAL A 21 2.63 -44.35 -16.23
CA VAL A 21 2.73 -43.03 -16.84
C VAL A 21 1.83 -42.14 -16.00
N VAL A 22 2.41 -41.36 -15.09
CA VAL A 22 1.71 -40.23 -14.47
C VAL A 22 2.22 -38.97 -15.17
N LEU A 23 1.60 -38.70 -16.32
CA LEU A 23 1.31 -37.33 -16.71
C LEU A 23 0.35 -36.79 -15.64
N GLY A 24 0.91 -36.11 -14.65
CA GLY A 24 0.17 -35.38 -13.64
C GLY A 24 0.60 -33.94 -13.73
N ALA A 25 -0.16 -33.14 -14.48
CA ALA A 25 -0.06 -31.70 -14.50
C ALA A 25 -0.03 -31.17 -13.06
N LEU A 26 1.14 -30.70 -12.62
CA LEU A 26 1.20 -29.86 -11.44
C LEU A 26 0.47 -28.58 -11.81
N ALA A 27 -0.74 -28.50 -11.27
CA ALA A 27 -1.64 -27.38 -11.33
C ALA A 27 -0.86 -26.08 -11.16
N ALA A 28 -1.00 -25.21 -12.16
CA ALA A 28 -0.85 -23.77 -11.98
C ALA A 28 -1.88 -23.33 -10.95
N SER A 29 -1.57 -23.51 -9.67
CA SER A 29 -2.37 -23.02 -8.57
C SER A 29 -2.26 -21.50 -8.55
N GLY A 30 -3.28 -20.88 -9.15
CA GLY A 30 -3.71 -19.53 -8.84
C GLY A 30 -2.69 -18.44 -9.14
N VAL A 31 -2.45 -18.16 -10.43
CA VAL A 31 -2.40 -16.74 -10.80
C VAL A 31 -3.81 -16.25 -10.53
N GLY A 32 -4.05 -15.79 -9.29
CA GLY A 32 -5.31 -15.16 -8.92
C GLY A 32 -5.59 -14.18 -10.05
N ALA A 33 -6.73 -14.37 -10.73
CA ALA A 33 -7.12 -13.49 -11.80
C ALA A 33 -6.92 -12.08 -11.27
N SER A 34 -5.93 -11.35 -11.80
CA SER A 34 -5.86 -9.92 -11.64
C SER A 34 -7.17 -9.45 -12.21
N SER A 35 -8.18 -9.31 -11.35
CA SER A 35 -9.44 -8.67 -11.69
C SER A 35 -9.01 -7.36 -12.31
N ALA A 36 -9.26 -7.19 -13.60
CA ALA A 36 -8.89 -5.98 -14.31
C ALA A 36 -9.40 -4.80 -13.47
N GLN A 37 -8.47 -4.05 -12.88
CA GLN A 37 -8.82 -2.99 -11.95
C GLN A 37 -9.49 -1.87 -12.75
N THR A 38 -10.73 -1.58 -12.40
CA THR A 38 -11.52 -0.54 -13.06
C THR A 38 -11.06 0.84 -12.57
N PRO A 39 -11.34 1.93 -13.31
CA PRO A 39 -11.12 3.28 -12.80
C PRO A 39 -11.77 3.56 -11.44
N ALA A 40 -12.93 2.93 -11.17
CA ALA A 40 -13.61 3.04 -9.89
C ALA A 40 -12.84 2.37 -8.74
N ASP A 41 -12.15 1.26 -9.01
CA ASP A 41 -11.33 0.57 -8.03
C ASP A 41 -10.11 1.42 -7.64
N TYR A 42 -9.42 2.01 -8.62
CA TYR A 42 -8.30 2.91 -8.35
C TYR A 42 -8.72 4.15 -7.57
N LEU A 43 -9.89 4.70 -7.87
CA LEU A 43 -10.44 5.79 -7.10
C LEU A 43 -10.74 5.39 -5.65
N ALA A 44 -11.29 4.19 -5.43
CA ALA A 44 -11.49 3.67 -4.09
C ALA A 44 -10.16 3.49 -3.34
N GLN A 45 -9.12 2.99 -4.01
CA GLN A 45 -7.77 2.90 -3.45
C GLN A 45 -7.17 4.27 -3.11
N ALA A 46 -7.36 5.28 -3.97
CA ALA A 46 -6.89 6.64 -3.69
C ALA A 46 -7.57 7.24 -2.44
N ARG A 47 -8.89 7.02 -2.26
CA ARG A 47 -9.63 7.42 -1.05
C ARG A 47 -9.12 6.71 0.18
N LEU A 48 -8.90 5.40 0.07
CA LEU A 48 -8.39 4.59 1.17
C LEU A 48 -7.00 5.07 1.59
N ALA A 49 -6.13 5.35 0.63
CA ALA A 49 -4.79 5.86 0.90
C ALA A 49 -4.81 7.23 1.58
N TRP A 50 -5.64 8.15 1.08
CA TRP A 50 -5.87 9.45 1.71
C TRP A 50 -6.34 9.32 3.17
N ALA A 51 -7.39 8.53 3.40
CA ALA A 51 -7.94 8.34 4.74
C ALA A 51 -6.92 7.70 5.67
N ALA A 52 -6.19 6.69 5.21
CA ALA A 52 -5.20 5.98 5.99
C ALA A 52 -4.04 6.88 6.43
N PHE A 53 -3.44 7.65 5.51
CA PHE A 53 -2.35 8.58 5.86
C PHE A 53 -2.81 9.75 6.74
N ARG A 54 -4.04 10.25 6.57
CA ARG A 54 -4.60 11.25 7.52
C ARG A 54 -4.75 10.66 8.92
N CYS A 55 -5.33 9.48 9.00
CA CYS A 55 -5.54 8.77 10.26
C CYS A 55 -4.22 8.39 10.94
N GLU A 56 -3.21 8.01 10.17
CA GLU A 56 -1.85 7.77 10.65
C GLU A 56 -1.31 9.01 11.38
N GLN A 57 -1.39 10.19 10.73
CA GLN A 57 -0.93 11.44 11.34
C GLN A 57 -1.71 11.81 12.60
N PHE A 58 -3.02 11.54 12.61
CA PHE A 58 -3.85 11.73 13.80
C PHE A 58 -3.42 10.79 14.93
N ALA A 59 -3.18 9.51 14.63
CA ALA A 59 -2.75 8.51 15.60
C ALA A 59 -1.38 8.86 16.22
N GLU A 60 -0.43 9.24 15.37
CA GLU A 60 0.92 9.67 15.79
C GLU A 60 0.83 10.88 16.73
N THR A 61 0.09 11.91 16.32
CA THR A 61 -0.04 13.15 17.10
C THR A 61 -0.82 12.92 18.39
N ALA A 62 -1.78 12.00 18.37
CA ALA A 62 -2.53 11.54 19.54
C ALA A 62 -1.71 10.59 20.43
N SER A 63 -0.49 10.22 20.03
CA SER A 63 0.38 9.24 20.69
C SER A 63 -0.35 7.91 20.96
N LEU A 64 -1.08 7.41 19.97
CA LEU A 64 -1.72 6.08 19.99
C LEU A 64 -0.72 4.96 19.62
N ASP A 65 0.58 5.28 19.64
CA ASP A 65 1.70 4.41 19.28
C ASP A 65 2.07 3.46 20.42
N GLU A 66 1.22 2.48 20.70
CA GLU A 66 1.68 1.27 21.40
C GLU A 66 2.44 0.33 20.42
N PRO A 67 3.22 -0.67 20.89
CA PRO A 67 4.24 -1.37 20.07
C PRO A 67 3.72 -2.13 18.83
N SER A 68 2.40 -2.28 18.68
CA SER A 68 1.70 -2.81 17.50
C SER A 68 0.68 -1.80 16.92
N GLY A 69 0.96 -0.52 17.12
CA GLY A 69 -0.01 0.58 17.14
C GLY A 69 -0.67 0.89 15.81
N ASP A 70 -1.78 1.63 15.90
CA ASP A 70 -2.60 1.99 14.74
C ASP A 70 -1.83 2.79 13.68
N ASN A 71 -0.78 3.54 14.04
CA ASN A 71 0.08 4.26 13.09
C ASN A 71 0.68 3.32 12.02
N GLY A 72 1.41 2.27 12.42
CA GLY A 72 2.07 1.37 11.47
C GLY A 72 1.08 0.60 10.59
N ARG A 73 -0.08 0.24 11.16
CA ARG A 73 -1.20 -0.38 10.42
C ARG A 73 -1.75 0.58 9.36
N LEU A 74 -2.03 1.82 9.74
CA LEU A 74 -2.58 2.85 8.86
C LEU A 74 -1.59 3.21 7.76
N PHE A 75 -0.30 3.37 8.08
CA PHE A 75 0.74 3.58 7.07
C PHE A 75 0.79 2.41 6.07
N ALA A 76 0.79 1.16 6.53
CA ALA A 76 0.83 -0.01 5.64
C ALA A 76 -0.42 -0.15 4.74
N VAL A 77 -1.60 0.22 5.25
CA VAL A 77 -2.82 0.30 4.44
C VAL A 77 -2.69 1.40 3.39
N GLY A 78 -2.29 2.60 3.81
CA GLY A 78 -2.18 3.75 2.92
C GLY A 78 -1.13 3.55 1.83
N TYR A 79 0.03 3.00 2.19
CA TYR A 79 1.13 2.72 1.28
C TYR A 79 0.71 1.73 0.19
N ARG A 80 0.09 0.60 0.55
CA ARG A 80 -0.37 -0.41 -0.42
C ARG A 80 -1.42 0.16 -1.36
N ALA A 81 -2.38 0.91 -0.83
CA ALA A 81 -3.45 1.52 -1.62
C ALA A 81 -2.89 2.59 -2.59
N ALA A 82 -1.99 3.46 -2.11
CA ALA A 82 -1.33 4.46 -2.95
C ALA A 82 -0.45 3.81 -4.03
N GLN A 83 0.30 2.76 -3.67
CA GLN A 83 1.17 2.05 -4.60
C GLN A 83 0.39 1.45 -5.77
N ALA A 84 -0.79 0.85 -5.50
CA ALA A 84 -1.65 0.32 -6.56
C ALA A 84 -2.07 1.41 -7.57
N VAL A 85 -2.44 2.60 -7.08
CA VAL A 85 -2.85 3.73 -7.93
C VAL A 85 -1.67 4.28 -8.74
N PHE A 86 -0.53 4.54 -8.09
CA PHE A 86 0.61 5.14 -8.78
C PHE A 86 1.29 4.16 -9.74
N GLN A 87 1.38 2.88 -9.42
CA GLN A 87 1.87 1.88 -10.38
C GLN A 87 0.98 1.79 -11.62
N ALA A 88 -0.34 1.76 -11.45
CA ALA A 88 -1.27 1.76 -12.57
C ALA A 88 -1.14 3.00 -13.45
N ARG A 89 -0.95 4.17 -12.82
CA ARG A 89 -0.73 5.43 -13.54
C ARG A 89 0.59 5.43 -14.32
N HIS A 90 1.68 4.90 -13.74
CA HIS A 90 2.97 4.74 -14.42
C HIS A 90 2.89 3.74 -15.58
N GLN A 91 1.95 2.79 -15.54
CA GLN A 91 1.63 1.89 -16.65
C GLN A 91 0.70 2.52 -17.72
N GLY A 92 0.30 3.78 -17.54
CA GLY A 92 -0.60 4.48 -18.46
C GLY A 92 -2.07 4.04 -18.37
N LEU A 93 -2.45 3.35 -17.29
CA LEU A 93 -3.84 2.95 -17.07
C LEU A 93 -4.69 4.15 -16.64
N ASP A 94 -5.97 4.11 -17.05
CA ASP A 94 -6.96 5.09 -16.57
C ASP A 94 -7.31 4.77 -15.11
N VAL A 95 -6.74 5.55 -14.20
CA VAL A 95 -6.99 5.51 -12.76
C VAL A 95 -8.22 6.34 -12.36
N GLY A 96 -9.02 6.77 -13.33
CA GLY A 96 -10.23 7.55 -13.16
C GLY A 96 -9.97 9.05 -13.08
N LYS A 97 -11.03 9.83 -13.30
CA LYS A 97 -11.03 11.27 -13.05
C LYS A 97 -11.36 11.53 -11.59
N GLN A 98 -10.74 12.56 -11.01
CA GLN A 98 -11.07 13.05 -9.67
C GLN A 98 -12.59 13.28 -9.56
N PRO A 99 -13.26 12.72 -8.55
CA PRO A 99 -14.65 13.06 -8.26
C PRO A 99 -14.72 14.50 -7.78
N ALA A 100 -15.71 15.26 -8.26
CA ALA A 100 -15.88 16.68 -7.93
C ALA A 100 -16.03 16.99 -6.42
N SER A 101 -16.24 15.97 -5.58
CA SER A 101 -16.31 16.06 -4.13
C SER A 101 -14.95 16.05 -3.42
N PHE A 102 -13.86 15.79 -4.14
CA PHE A 102 -12.52 15.85 -3.61
C PHE A 102 -12.11 17.32 -3.50
N ALA A 103 -11.73 17.76 -2.30
CA ALA A 103 -11.28 19.12 -2.08
C ALA A 103 -10.09 19.42 -3.01
N VAL A 104 -9.93 20.70 -3.33
CA VAL A 104 -8.87 21.28 -4.20
C VAL A 104 -7.45 20.80 -3.84
N ASN A 105 -7.26 20.19 -2.68
CA ASN A 105 -6.01 19.71 -2.14
C ASN A 105 -5.62 18.32 -2.65
N GLU A 106 -6.57 17.45 -3.00
CA GLU A 106 -6.27 16.13 -3.60
C GLU A 106 -5.75 16.24 -5.06
N PHE A 107 -5.76 17.47 -5.61
CA PHE A 107 -5.20 17.86 -6.90
C PHE A 107 -3.68 17.68 -6.99
N ALA A 108 -2.93 17.88 -5.89
CA ALA A 108 -1.46 17.85 -5.92
C ALA A 108 -0.89 16.52 -6.44
N LEU A 109 -1.62 15.43 -6.26
CA LEU A 109 -1.25 14.09 -6.73
C LEU A 109 -1.36 13.91 -8.23
N TRP A 110 -2.32 14.61 -8.85
CA TRP A 110 -2.65 14.43 -10.25
C TRP A 110 -1.78 15.30 -11.16
N VAL A 111 -1.14 16.33 -10.62
CA VAL A 111 -0.48 17.37 -11.43
C VAL A 111 0.91 17.00 -11.92
N ARG A 112 1.64 16.09 -11.24
CA ARG A 112 2.99 15.70 -11.69
C ARG A 112 3.29 14.24 -11.37
N LEU A 113 3.64 13.47 -12.40
CA LEU A 113 4.26 12.15 -12.24
C LEU A 113 5.73 12.35 -11.90
N GLY A 114 6.15 11.78 -10.78
CA GLY A 114 7.54 11.64 -10.40
C GLY A 114 8.27 10.57 -11.23
N PRO A 115 9.55 10.33 -10.94
CA PRO A 115 10.37 9.36 -11.66
C PRO A 115 9.96 7.90 -11.41
N THR A 116 9.35 7.60 -10.27
CA THR A 116 8.91 6.25 -9.88
C THR A 116 7.60 6.29 -9.10
N SER A 117 6.87 5.17 -9.06
CA SER A 117 5.67 5.04 -8.24
C SER A 117 5.95 5.26 -6.76
N GLU A 118 7.10 4.81 -6.26
CA GLU A 118 7.50 4.96 -4.85
C GLU A 118 7.74 6.42 -4.49
N TYR A 119 8.32 7.20 -5.41
CA TYR A 119 8.48 8.63 -5.24
C TYR A 119 7.13 9.34 -5.15
N ASP A 120 6.18 8.94 -5.99
CA ASP A 120 4.82 9.50 -5.96
C ASP A 120 4.09 9.14 -4.66
N VAL A 121 4.22 7.91 -4.17
CA VAL A 121 3.68 7.49 -2.86
C VAL A 121 4.28 8.32 -1.73
N GLY A 122 5.61 8.52 -1.71
CA GLY A 122 6.27 9.33 -0.68
C GLY A 122 5.86 10.81 -0.72
N SER A 123 5.76 11.38 -1.92
CA SER A 123 5.28 12.75 -2.13
C SER A 123 3.83 12.91 -1.70
N PHE A 124 3.01 11.90 -1.98
CA PHE A 124 1.63 11.86 -1.52
C PHE A 124 1.52 11.82 -0.01
N HIS A 125 2.24 10.91 0.63
CA HIS A 125 2.27 10.78 2.08
C HIS A 125 2.65 12.10 2.74
N ALA A 126 3.75 12.72 2.30
CA ALA A 126 4.20 14.02 2.82
C ALA A 126 3.14 15.12 2.67
N PHE A 127 2.43 15.14 1.54
CA PHE A 127 1.34 16.08 1.32
C PHE A 127 0.18 15.86 2.29
N VAL A 128 -0.27 14.61 2.44
CA VAL A 128 -1.38 14.25 3.34
C VAL A 128 -1.03 14.52 4.79
N VAL A 129 0.20 14.21 5.20
CA VAL A 129 0.73 14.51 6.54
C VAL A 129 0.67 16.01 6.82
N SER A 130 1.17 16.84 5.89
CA SER A 130 1.10 18.30 6.02
C SER A 130 -0.34 18.80 6.13
N PHE A 131 -1.24 18.24 5.31
CA PHE A 131 -2.66 18.56 5.37
C PHE A 131 -3.28 18.20 6.73
N ALA A 132 -3.03 16.99 7.24
CA ALA A 132 -3.53 16.55 8.53
C ALA A 132 -2.95 17.37 9.70
N GLN A 133 -1.68 17.78 9.63
CA GLN A 133 -1.07 18.67 10.63
C GLN A 133 -1.73 20.05 10.67
N ASN A 134 -2.12 20.58 9.51
CA ASN A 134 -2.89 21.83 9.41
C ASN A 134 -4.30 21.65 9.98
N GLU A 135 -4.98 20.54 9.71
CA GLU A 135 -6.28 20.24 10.32
C GLU A 135 -6.21 20.14 11.84
N ILE A 136 -5.19 19.44 12.37
CA ILE A 136 -4.94 19.38 13.81
C ILE A 136 -4.76 20.80 14.37
N GLY A 137 -3.91 21.61 13.73
CA GLY A 137 -3.65 23.00 14.14
C GLY A 137 -4.92 23.85 14.16
N ASN A 138 -5.74 23.78 13.11
CA ASN A 138 -7.01 24.52 13.01
C ASN A 138 -8.05 24.11 14.07
N ARG A 139 -7.90 22.93 14.68
CA ARG A 139 -8.78 22.44 15.76
C ARG A 139 -8.26 22.75 17.16
N VAL A 140 -7.11 23.42 17.28
CA VAL A 140 -6.60 23.91 18.56
C VAL A 140 -7.22 25.27 18.87
N THR A 141 -8.04 25.34 19.92
CA THR A 141 -8.63 26.60 20.39
C THR A 141 -7.62 27.37 21.24
N GLY A 142 -7.50 28.68 21.00
CA GLY A 142 -6.64 29.56 21.81
C GLY A 142 -5.14 29.35 21.60
N ASP A 143 -4.74 28.90 20.41
CA ASP A 143 -3.34 28.83 19.95
C ASP A 143 -3.27 29.16 18.45
N PRO A 144 -3.39 30.45 18.08
CA PRO A 144 -3.38 30.88 16.68
C PRO A 144 -2.04 30.63 15.98
N GLU A 145 -0.96 30.43 16.74
CA GLU A 145 0.38 30.13 16.22
C GLU A 145 0.62 28.62 16.05
N GLY A 146 -0.25 27.77 16.61
CA GLY A 146 -0.18 26.31 16.50
C GLY A 146 1.05 25.68 17.16
N THR A 147 1.64 26.37 18.14
CA THR A 147 2.92 25.98 18.77
C THR A 147 2.74 25.09 20.01
N ASP A 148 1.52 25.02 20.57
CA ASP A 148 1.24 24.30 21.80
C ASP A 148 0.94 22.82 21.54
N TYR A 149 1.99 22.01 21.53
CA TYR A 149 1.92 20.55 21.39
C TYR A 149 0.98 19.89 22.41
N SER A 150 0.81 20.45 23.61
CA SER A 150 -0.06 19.87 24.64
C SER A 150 -1.53 19.91 24.24
N LYS A 151 -1.93 20.89 23.41
CA LYS A 151 -3.29 21.02 22.89
C LYS A 151 -3.51 20.29 21.55
N ARG A 152 -2.44 19.96 20.83
CA ARG A 152 -2.52 19.20 19.56
C ARG A 152 -2.93 17.75 19.77
N LYS A 153 -2.45 17.10 20.83
CA LYS A 153 -2.81 15.71 21.18
C LYS A 153 -4.32 15.48 21.30
N PRO A 154 -5.08 16.25 22.13
CA PRO A 154 -6.52 16.06 22.24
C PRO A 154 -7.29 16.48 20.97
N ALA A 155 -6.76 17.42 20.17
CA ALA A 155 -7.35 17.77 18.88
C ALA A 155 -7.20 16.62 17.86
N ALA A 156 -6.01 16.03 17.78
CA ALA A 156 -5.73 14.87 16.95
C ALA A 156 -6.59 13.66 17.34
N LEU A 157 -6.77 13.40 18.64
CA LEU A 157 -7.62 12.31 19.12
C LEU A 157 -9.10 12.51 18.71
N ARG A 158 -9.63 13.73 18.77
CA ARG A 158 -10.98 14.02 18.28
C ARG A 158 -11.10 13.77 16.77
N LEU A 159 -10.14 14.27 15.99
CA LEU A 159 -10.12 14.04 14.54
C LEU A 159 -10.00 12.55 14.19
N TYR A 160 -9.20 11.79 14.95
CA TYR A 160 -9.07 10.34 14.82
C TYR A 160 -10.44 9.64 14.98
N ASN A 161 -11.17 9.99 16.04
CA ASN A 161 -12.49 9.44 16.33
C ASN A 161 -13.55 9.89 15.32
N ASP A 162 -13.60 11.19 15.00
CA ASP A 162 -14.56 11.78 14.05
C ASP A 162 -14.41 11.17 12.65
N ALA A 163 -13.17 10.86 12.25
CA ALA A 163 -12.85 10.24 10.97
C ALA A 163 -13.01 8.70 10.97
N ASN A 164 -13.41 8.08 12.08
CA ASN A 164 -13.58 6.63 12.22
C ASN A 164 -12.30 5.85 11.86
N CYS A 165 -11.13 6.34 12.29
CA CYS A 165 -9.82 5.80 11.90
C CYS A 165 -9.57 4.34 12.30
N ASP A 166 -10.31 3.84 13.31
CA ASP A 166 -10.27 2.43 13.72
C ASP A 166 -10.74 1.47 12.61
N PHE A 167 -11.60 1.93 11.70
CA PHE A 167 -12.18 1.11 10.64
C PHE A 167 -11.41 1.18 9.32
N VAL A 168 -10.44 2.09 9.20
CA VAL A 168 -9.71 2.28 7.94
C VAL A 168 -8.83 1.06 7.65
N GLY A 169 -9.20 0.28 6.63
CA GLY A 169 -8.46 -0.91 6.22
C GLY A 169 -8.72 -2.16 7.06
N ARG A 170 -9.87 -2.23 7.76
CA ARG A 170 -10.39 -3.44 8.42
C ARG A 170 -11.58 -4.01 7.66
#